data_AF-A0A857JAB4-F1
#
_entry.id   AF-A0A857JAB4-F1
#
_cell.length_a   1.000
_cell.length_b   1.000
_cell.length_c   1.000
_cell.angle_alpha   90.00
_cell.angle_beta   90.00
_cell.angle_gamma   90.00
#
_symmetry.space_group_name_H-M   'P 1'
#
loop_
_entity.id
_entity.type
_entity.pdbx_description
1 polymer ?
#
loop_
_entity_poly.entity_id
_entity_poly.type
_entity_poly.pdbx_seq_one_letter_code
_entity_poly.pdbx_strand_id
1 'polypeptide(L)'
;MKTLVRSCILMVAMFMAAGLAWALTPRTLLVDGQVPIDLAAMVPQAFGDWKELPTASAAVVDPGQQQLISEIYSQTLSRVYVNSQNYVVMLSIAYGRDQRDGFQLHQPEACYPAQGFTVLERRPRPIKLDGHDVTAVQMNTQGPRVEPLTYWTMVGQRNYQGGLAKKIAEMHYGLNGTIPDGMLVRISSVDPKTESAYAIQARFAADMTAALPDAVRARFVGARQP
;
A
#
# COMPACT_ATOMS: atom_id res chain seq x y z
N MET A 1 -3.10 -42.49 -38.95
CA MET A 1 -2.28 -41.33 -39.35
C MET A 1 -2.86 -39.98 -38.90
N LYS A 2 -4.12 -39.62 -39.21
CA LYS A 2 -4.68 -38.29 -38.86
C LYS A 2 -4.73 -37.99 -37.34
N THR A 3 -4.95 -38.99 -36.50
CA THR A 3 -4.94 -38.87 -35.03
C THR A 3 -3.53 -38.65 -34.47
N LEU A 4 -2.52 -39.36 -34.98
CA LEU A 4 -1.11 -39.18 -34.58
C LEU A 4 -0.59 -37.78 -34.88
N VAL A 5 -0.90 -37.21 -36.05
CA VAL A 5 -0.52 -35.83 -36.40
C VAL A 5 -1.15 -34.81 -35.44
N ARG A 6 -2.44 -34.99 -35.09
CA ARG A 6 -3.14 -34.14 -34.12
C ARG A 6 -2.50 -34.24 -32.73
N SER A 7 -2.17 -35.44 -32.27
CA SER A 7 -1.49 -35.65 -30.99
C SER A 7 -0.11 -35.01 -30.94
N CYS A 8 0.68 -35.09 -32.02
CA CYS A 8 1.98 -34.42 -32.09
C CYS A 8 1.86 -32.89 -32.07
N ILE A 9 0.88 -32.32 -32.79
CA ILE A 9 0.63 -30.87 -32.78
C ILE A 9 0.24 -30.41 -31.36
N LEU A 10 -0.66 -31.14 -30.69
CA LEU A 10 -1.06 -30.83 -29.32
C LEU A 10 0.11 -30.94 -28.34
N MET A 11 0.93 -31.99 -28.47
CA MET A 11 2.13 -32.17 -27.64
C MET A 11 3.12 -31.01 -27.81
N VAL A 12 3.41 -30.61 -29.05
CA VAL A 12 4.30 -29.47 -29.33
C VAL A 12 3.69 -28.17 -28.80
N ALA A 13 2.39 -27.95 -28.97
CA ALA A 13 1.70 -26.79 -28.42
C ALA A 13 1.78 -26.74 -26.88
N MET A 14 1.63 -27.89 -26.20
CA MET A 14 1.76 -27.98 -24.74
C MET A 14 3.19 -27.71 -24.28
N PHE A 15 4.21 -28.27 -24.95
CA PHE A 15 5.61 -27.98 -24.62
C PHE A 15 6.00 -26.54 -24.89
N MET A 16 5.52 -25.94 -25.99
CA MET A 16 5.72 -24.52 -26.25
C MET A 16 5.07 -23.66 -25.17
N ALA A 17 3.82 -23.96 -24.80
CA ALA A 17 3.13 -23.24 -23.72
C ALA A 17 3.86 -23.36 -22.38
N ALA A 18 4.33 -24.56 -22.02
CA ALA A 18 5.10 -24.79 -20.80
C ALA A 18 6.45 -24.06 -20.80
N GLY A 19 7.17 -24.10 -21.93
CA GLY A 19 8.43 -23.38 -22.11
C GLY A 19 8.24 -21.86 -22.03
N LEU A 20 7.18 -21.34 -22.66
CA LEU A 20 6.83 -19.92 -22.61
C LEU A 20 6.46 -19.51 -21.18
N ALA A 21 5.65 -20.31 -20.48
CA ALA A 21 5.29 -20.05 -19.09
C ALA A 21 6.51 -20.05 -18.17
N TRP A 22 7.41 -21.03 -18.30
CA TRP A 22 8.64 -21.11 -17.50
C TRP A 22 9.58 -19.93 -17.75
N ALA A 23 9.71 -19.49 -19.01
CA ALA A 23 10.54 -18.36 -19.41
C ALA A 23 9.96 -17.00 -18.96
N LEU A 24 8.62 -16.87 -18.97
CA LEU A 24 7.91 -15.65 -18.56
C LEU A 24 7.60 -15.58 -17.07
N THR A 25 7.90 -16.63 -16.29
CA THR A 25 7.70 -16.62 -14.84
C THR A 25 8.74 -15.69 -14.19
N PRO A 26 8.33 -14.59 -13.52
CA PRO A 26 9.26 -13.66 -12.93
C PRO A 26 9.92 -14.26 -11.68
N ARG A 27 11.23 -14.05 -11.54
CA ARG A 27 12.05 -14.67 -10.47
C ARG A 27 12.82 -13.68 -9.61
N THR A 28 13.00 -12.45 -10.08
CA THR A 28 13.82 -11.43 -9.40
C THR A 28 12.94 -10.43 -8.67
N LEU A 29 13.11 -10.26 -7.36
CA LEU A 29 12.40 -9.22 -6.62
C LEU A 29 12.89 -7.84 -7.08
N LEU A 30 11.97 -6.90 -7.30
CA LEU A 30 12.28 -5.52 -7.65
C LEU A 30 13.13 -4.84 -6.56
N VAL A 31 12.95 -5.29 -5.31
CA VAL A 31 13.63 -4.75 -4.12
C VAL A 31 15.11 -5.14 -4.06
N ASP A 32 15.53 -6.25 -4.67
CA ASP A 32 16.91 -6.75 -4.56
C ASP A 32 17.94 -5.81 -5.22
N GLY A 33 17.49 -4.90 -6.10
CA GLY A 33 18.31 -3.85 -6.70
C GLY A 33 18.13 -2.46 -6.08
N GLN A 34 17.40 -2.33 -4.97
CA GLN A 34 17.04 -1.05 -4.35
C GLN A 34 17.51 -0.96 -2.89
N VAL A 35 17.53 0.26 -2.35
CA VAL A 35 17.78 0.48 -0.91
C VAL A 35 16.72 -0.30 -0.11
N PRO A 36 17.11 -1.13 0.87
CA PRO A 36 16.16 -1.85 1.72
C PRO A 36 15.21 -0.88 2.42
N ILE A 37 13.92 -1.23 2.47
CA ILE A 37 12.96 -0.46 3.27
C ILE A 37 13.25 -0.69 4.75
N ASP A 38 13.32 0.40 5.50
CA ASP A 38 13.24 0.42 6.96
C ASP A 38 12.23 1.52 7.32
N LEU A 39 10.97 1.13 7.52
CA LEU A 39 9.90 2.11 7.77
C LEU A 39 10.16 2.96 9.02
N ALA A 40 10.79 2.39 10.05
CA ALA A 40 11.05 3.08 11.29
C ALA A 40 12.12 4.17 11.13
N ALA A 41 13.16 3.90 10.34
CA ALA A 41 14.21 4.87 10.03
C ALA A 41 13.78 5.90 8.97
N MET A 42 12.96 5.48 8.00
CA MET A 42 12.56 6.33 6.86
C MET A 42 11.49 7.35 7.21
N VAL A 43 10.50 6.97 8.03
CA VAL A 43 9.47 7.90 8.46
C VAL A 43 10.00 8.69 9.65
N PRO A 44 10.12 10.03 9.59
CA PRO A 44 10.66 10.81 10.70
C PRO A 44 9.70 10.84 11.90
N GLN A 45 10.22 10.90 13.12
CA GLN A 45 9.40 11.07 14.33
C GLN A 45 8.82 12.48 14.47
N ALA A 46 9.38 13.46 13.75
CA ALA A 46 8.85 14.82 13.68
C ALA A 46 9.13 15.42 12.30
N PHE A 47 8.18 16.18 11.78
CA PHE A 47 8.29 16.87 10.49
C PHE A 47 7.24 17.98 10.40
N GLY A 48 7.59 19.11 9.79
CA GLY A 48 6.69 20.27 9.74
C GLY A 48 6.20 20.65 11.14
N ASP A 49 4.88 20.65 11.34
CA ASP A 49 4.23 20.92 12.63
C ASP A 49 3.95 19.64 13.46
N TRP A 50 4.25 18.45 12.92
CA TRP A 50 3.87 17.17 13.50
C TRP A 50 4.99 16.56 14.35
N LYS A 51 4.60 15.99 15.49
CA LYS A 51 5.48 15.24 16.39
C LYS A 51 4.84 13.94 16.83
N GLU A 52 5.59 12.86 16.83
CA GLU A 52 5.13 11.56 17.31
C GLU A 52 4.79 11.64 18.81
N LEU A 53 3.69 11.00 19.19
CA LEU A 53 3.28 10.75 20.57
C LEU A 53 3.76 9.34 20.97
N PRO A 54 4.86 9.22 21.74
CA PRO A 54 5.49 7.92 21.99
C PRO A 54 4.61 6.93 22.77
N THR A 55 3.67 7.43 23.56
CA THR A 55 2.82 6.63 24.45
C THR A 55 1.55 6.11 23.79
N ALA A 56 1.25 6.53 22.54
CA ALA A 56 0.00 6.19 21.86
C ALA A 56 0.11 5.02 20.87
N SER A 57 1.30 4.45 20.68
CA SER A 57 1.60 3.46 19.63
C SER A 57 1.39 1.99 20.02
N ALA A 58 1.05 1.68 21.27
CA ALA A 58 0.85 0.30 21.72
C ALA A 58 -0.64 -0.07 21.80
N ALA A 59 -1.33 -0.18 20.66
CA ALA A 59 -2.40 -1.16 20.61
C ALA A 59 -1.72 -2.52 20.76
N VAL A 60 -1.88 -3.17 21.92
CA VAL A 60 -1.41 -4.54 22.13
C VAL A 60 -2.12 -5.42 21.11
N VAL A 61 -1.45 -5.67 19.98
CA VAL A 61 -1.95 -6.60 18.97
C VAL A 61 -1.84 -7.99 19.59
N ASP A 62 -2.94 -8.74 19.59
CA ASP A 62 -2.95 -10.12 20.07
C ASP A 62 -1.84 -10.93 19.37
N PRO A 63 -1.07 -11.78 20.08
CA PRO A 63 0.04 -12.53 19.51
C PRO A 63 -0.35 -13.38 18.28
N GLY A 64 -1.56 -13.93 18.23
CA GLY A 64 -2.04 -14.69 17.07
C GLY A 64 -2.32 -13.80 15.87
N GLN A 65 -2.82 -12.59 16.11
CA GLN A 65 -3.00 -11.57 15.07
C GLN A 65 -1.65 -11.04 14.54
N GLN A 66 -0.65 -10.90 15.42
CA GLN A 66 0.70 -10.49 15.04
C GLN A 66 1.39 -11.51 14.12
N GLN A 67 1.19 -12.82 14.37
CA GLN A 67 1.71 -13.88 13.51
C GLN A 67 1.13 -13.79 12.10
N LEU A 68 -0.19 -13.68 11.97
CA LEU A 68 -0.87 -13.51 10.68
C LEU A 68 -0.40 -12.23 9.95
N ILE A 69 -0.23 -11.12 10.67
CA ILE A 69 0.28 -9.86 10.13
C ILE A 69 1.71 -10.05 9.58
N SER A 70 2.57 -10.83 10.25
CA SER A 70 3.95 -11.07 9.83
C SER A 70 4.10 -12.03 8.65
N GLU A 71 3.13 -12.92 8.44
CA GLU A 71 3.06 -13.78 7.25
C GLU A 71 2.71 -12.97 5.99
N ILE A 72 1.95 -11.90 6.17
CA ILE A 72 1.49 -11.04 5.09
C ILE A 72 2.51 -9.92 4.87
N TYR A 73 2.83 -9.12 5.89
CA TYR A 73 3.67 -7.94 5.79
C TYR A 73 5.12 -8.21 6.19
N SER A 74 6.04 -7.76 5.34
CA SER A 74 7.47 -7.77 5.65
C SER A 74 7.84 -6.74 6.71
N GLN A 75 7.15 -5.59 6.72
CA GLN A 75 7.26 -4.57 7.75
C GLN A 75 5.93 -3.84 7.93
N THR A 76 5.65 -3.42 9.17
CA THR A 76 4.54 -2.52 9.49
C THR A 76 5.05 -1.37 10.34
N LEU A 77 4.43 -0.20 10.19
CA LEU A 77 4.65 0.97 11.03
C LEU A 77 3.31 1.48 11.50
N SER A 78 3.18 1.70 12.81
CA SER A 78 2.03 2.37 13.41
C SER A 78 2.54 3.50 14.29
N ARG A 79 2.15 4.75 13.98
CA ARG A 79 2.55 5.93 14.74
C ARG A 79 1.38 6.87 14.91
N VAL A 80 1.39 7.61 16.01
CA VAL A 80 0.41 8.66 16.28
C VAL A 80 1.17 9.97 16.34
N TYR A 81 0.69 10.97 15.60
CA TYR A 81 1.28 12.29 15.57
C TYR A 81 0.31 13.33 16.11
N VAL A 82 0.85 14.36 16.74
CA VAL A 82 0.12 15.55 17.17
C VAL A 82 0.74 16.79 16.54
N ASN A 83 -0.09 17.77 16.18
CA ASN A 83 0.36 19.07 15.71
C ASN A 83 0.30 20.14 16.82
N SER A 84 0.72 21.37 16.53
CA SER A 84 0.68 22.49 17.48
C SER A 84 -0.73 22.85 17.98
N GLN A 85 -1.78 22.43 17.25
CA GLN A 85 -3.18 22.65 17.59
C GLN A 85 -3.80 21.49 18.39
N ASN A 86 -2.98 20.53 18.84
CA ASN A 86 -3.41 19.29 19.50
C ASN A 86 -4.29 18.38 18.62
N TYR A 87 -4.26 18.54 17.29
CA TYR A 87 -4.92 17.62 16.38
C TYR A 87 -4.11 16.34 16.27
N VAL A 88 -4.78 15.19 16.38
CA VAL A 88 -4.13 13.87 16.40
C VAL A 88 -4.41 13.12 15.10
N VAL A 89 -3.34 12.62 14.50
CA VAL A 89 -3.38 11.79 13.29
C VAL A 89 -2.73 10.44 13.58
N MET A 90 -3.37 9.36 13.14
CA MET A 90 -2.86 8.00 13.20
C MET A 90 -2.33 7.61 11.82
N LEU A 91 -1.05 7.26 11.75
CA LEU A 91 -0.37 6.77 10.56
C LEU A 91 -0.19 5.25 10.69
N SER A 92 -0.63 4.52 9.67
CA SER A 92 -0.37 3.09 9.53
C SER A 92 0.21 2.83 8.14
N ILE A 93 1.36 2.15 8.09
CA ILE A 93 2.03 1.76 6.85
C ILE A 93 2.26 0.26 6.89
N ALA A 94 1.87 -0.43 5.83
CA ALA A 94 2.10 -1.85 5.67
C ALA A 94 2.89 -2.09 4.39
N TYR A 95 3.99 -2.83 4.48
CA TYR A 95 4.93 -3.07 3.39
C TYR A 95 5.15 -4.57 3.18
N GLY A 96 5.10 -5.03 1.93
CA GLY A 96 5.43 -6.40 1.54
C GLY A 96 6.44 -6.42 0.41
N ARG A 97 7.49 -7.25 0.56
CA ARG A 97 8.58 -7.39 -0.42
C ARG A 97 8.23 -8.24 -1.65
N ASP A 98 7.16 -9.05 -1.57
CA ASP A 98 6.74 -9.96 -2.64
C ASP A 98 5.22 -9.88 -2.83
N GLN A 99 4.77 -9.53 -4.05
CA GLN A 99 3.35 -9.46 -4.43
C GLN A 99 2.87 -10.71 -5.19
N ARG A 100 3.71 -11.75 -5.37
CA ARG A 100 3.29 -13.02 -5.99
C ARG A 100 2.49 -13.84 -4.98
N ASP A 101 1.18 -13.88 -5.15
CA ASP A 101 0.23 -14.84 -4.54
C ASP A 101 0.16 -14.87 -2.99
N GLY A 102 -1.03 -14.54 -2.47
CA GLY A 102 -1.33 -14.46 -1.02
C GLY A 102 -1.19 -13.06 -0.43
N PHE A 103 -0.35 -12.20 -1.01
CA PHE A 103 -0.20 -10.81 -0.59
C PHE A 103 -1.23 -9.88 -1.26
N GLN A 104 -2.45 -9.88 -0.73
CA GLN A 104 -3.35 -8.75 -0.92
C GLN A 104 -3.18 -7.82 0.27
N LEU A 105 -2.66 -6.61 0.03
CA LEU A 105 -2.79 -5.51 0.99
C LEU A 105 -4.27 -5.41 1.35
N HIS A 106 -4.63 -5.88 2.55
CA HIS A 106 -6.01 -5.88 3.00
C HIS A 106 -6.43 -4.43 3.13
N GLN A 107 -7.30 -4.01 2.21
CA GLN A 107 -7.71 -2.62 2.17
C GLN A 107 -8.64 -2.34 3.35
N PRO A 108 -8.66 -1.09 3.88
CA PRO A 108 -9.50 -0.72 5.01
C PRO A 108 -10.97 -1.12 4.87
N GLU A 109 -11.52 -1.19 3.65
CA GLU A 109 -12.92 -1.59 3.42
C GLU A 109 -13.25 -3.01 3.90
N ALA A 110 -12.28 -3.92 3.88
CA ALA A 110 -12.48 -5.29 4.35
C ALA A 110 -12.25 -5.40 5.87
N CYS A 111 -11.27 -4.67 6.40
CA CYS A 111 -10.85 -4.79 7.79
C CYS A 111 -11.72 -3.98 8.77
N TYR A 112 -12.21 -2.80 8.37
CA TYR A 112 -12.99 -1.93 9.27
C TYR A 112 -14.34 -2.57 9.68
N PRO A 113 -15.12 -3.19 8.77
CA PRO A 113 -16.32 -3.95 9.16
C PRO A 113 -16.04 -5.07 10.14
N ALA A 114 -14.94 -5.81 9.95
CA ALA A 114 -14.52 -6.86 10.88
C ALA A 114 -14.15 -6.32 12.28
N GLN A 115 -13.82 -5.03 12.39
CA GLN A 115 -13.51 -4.33 13.65
C GLN A 115 -14.72 -3.60 14.25
N GLY A 116 -15.93 -3.78 13.68
CA GLY A 116 -17.15 -3.16 14.17
C GLY A 116 -17.43 -1.75 13.64
N PHE A 117 -16.75 -1.33 12.57
CA PHE A 117 -17.05 -0.07 11.87
C PHE A 117 -17.93 -0.30 10.64
N THR A 118 -18.93 0.54 10.44
CA THR A 118 -19.69 0.64 9.20
C THR A 118 -19.02 1.66 8.27
N VAL A 119 -18.73 1.26 7.04
CA VAL A 119 -18.26 2.18 5.99
C VAL A 119 -19.46 2.94 5.44
N LEU A 120 -19.50 4.25 5.67
CA LEU A 120 -20.60 5.11 5.22
C LEU A 120 -20.40 5.62 3.80
N GLU A 121 -19.16 6.01 3.49
CA GLU A 121 -18.79 6.55 2.18
C GLU A 121 -17.38 6.10 1.84
N ARG A 122 -17.15 5.83 0.56
CA ARG A 122 -15.84 5.53 -0.01
C ARG A 122 -15.76 6.21 -1.36
N ARG A 123 -14.76 7.08 -1.55
CA ARG A 123 -14.57 7.77 -2.83
C ARG A 123 -13.10 7.92 -3.21
N PRO A 124 -12.74 7.74 -4.49
CA PRO A 124 -11.47 8.21 -4.99
C PRO A 124 -11.34 9.71 -4.81
N ARG A 125 -10.20 10.16 -4.28
CA ARG A 125 -9.83 11.56 -4.19
C ARG A 125 -8.33 11.68 -4.36
N PRO A 126 -7.84 12.12 -5.53
CA PRO A 126 -6.43 12.40 -5.71
C PRO A 126 -5.95 13.46 -4.71
N ILE A 127 -4.76 13.25 -4.16
CA ILE A 127 -4.07 14.18 -3.28
C ILE A 127 -2.75 14.60 -3.91
N LYS A 128 -2.38 15.88 -3.77
CA LYS A 128 -1.12 16.41 -4.30
C LYS A 128 0.02 16.09 -3.36
N LEU A 129 0.93 15.21 -3.76
CA LEU A 129 2.13 14.84 -3.02
C LEU A 129 3.35 14.95 -3.93
N ASP A 130 4.47 15.48 -3.43
CA ASP A 130 5.70 15.66 -4.21
C ASP A 130 5.49 16.29 -5.60
N GLY A 131 4.59 17.27 -5.69
CA GLY A 131 4.29 18.02 -6.93
C GLY A 131 3.42 17.28 -7.96
N HIS A 132 2.90 16.09 -7.67
CA HIS A 132 2.02 15.35 -8.59
C HIS A 132 0.80 14.78 -7.85
N ASP A 133 -0.20 14.34 -8.63
CA ASP A 133 -1.43 13.77 -8.07
C ASP A 133 -1.22 12.27 -7.77
N VAL A 134 -1.47 11.89 -6.52
CA VAL A 134 -1.48 10.50 -6.05
C VAL A 134 -2.94 10.07 -5.88
N THR A 135 -3.33 8.97 -6.52
CA THR A 135 -4.70 8.44 -6.38
C THR A 135 -4.85 7.84 -4.99
N ALA A 136 -5.54 8.59 -4.12
CA ALA A 136 -5.93 8.13 -2.80
C ALA A 136 -7.43 7.85 -2.74
N VAL A 137 -7.84 7.12 -1.72
CA VAL A 137 -9.23 6.85 -1.37
C VAL A 137 -9.52 7.48 -0.02
N GLN A 138 -10.60 8.24 0.03
CA GLN A 138 -11.17 8.75 1.26
C GLN A 138 -12.32 7.83 1.68
N MET A 139 -12.31 7.44 2.95
CA MET A 139 -13.34 6.58 3.52
C MET A 139 -13.85 7.19 4.83
N ASN A 140 -15.17 7.35 4.90
CA ASN A 140 -15.86 7.75 6.12
C ASN A 140 -16.40 6.50 6.83
N THR A 141 -16.17 6.41 8.12
CA THR A 141 -16.60 5.27 8.93
C THR A 141 -17.34 5.72 10.18
N GLN A 142 -18.28 4.89 10.62
CA GLN A 142 -19.02 5.06 11.86
C GLN A 142 -18.94 3.78 12.68
N GLY A 143 -18.99 3.88 14.01
CA GLY A 143 -18.88 2.74 14.91
C GLY A 143 -18.52 3.22 16.31
N PRO A 144 -17.53 2.62 16.98
CA PRO A 144 -17.06 3.07 18.30
C PRO A 144 -16.62 4.54 18.33
N ARG A 145 -16.16 5.06 17.18
CA ARG A 145 -15.80 6.45 16.96
C ARG A 145 -16.03 6.83 15.49
N VAL A 146 -16.11 8.11 15.19
CA VAL A 146 -16.11 8.59 13.80
C VAL A 146 -14.66 8.73 13.35
N GLU A 147 -14.25 7.88 12.42
CA GLU A 147 -12.86 7.82 11.95
C GLU A 147 -12.81 7.97 10.42
N PRO A 148 -12.80 9.20 9.89
CA PRO A 148 -12.42 9.44 8.51
C PRO A 148 -10.97 9.02 8.28
N LEU A 149 -10.70 8.44 7.11
CA LEU A 149 -9.36 8.06 6.71
C LEU A 149 -9.09 8.31 5.23
N THR A 150 -7.83 8.56 4.93
CA THR A 150 -7.28 8.67 3.58
C THR A 150 -6.21 7.61 3.44
N TYR A 151 -6.28 6.80 2.39
CA TYR A 151 -5.27 5.78 2.14
C TYR A 151 -4.95 5.66 0.65
N TRP A 152 -3.76 5.14 0.34
CA TRP A 152 -3.38 4.79 -1.02
C TRP A 152 -2.45 3.58 -1.02
N THR A 153 -2.39 2.93 -2.17
CA THR A 153 -1.56 1.74 -2.37
C THR A 153 -0.56 1.94 -3.50
N MET A 154 0.64 1.43 -3.26
CA MET A 154 1.76 1.42 -4.19
C MET A 154 2.09 -0.02 -4.56
N VAL A 155 2.41 -0.25 -5.85
CA VAL A 155 3.04 -1.47 -6.35
C VAL A 155 4.31 -1.04 -7.10
N GLY A 156 5.47 -1.38 -6.55
CA GLY A 156 6.73 -0.74 -6.91
C GLY A 156 6.65 0.77 -6.73
N GLN A 157 6.91 1.51 -7.80
CA GLN A 157 6.81 2.99 -7.84
C GLN A 157 5.53 3.49 -8.53
N ARG A 158 4.49 2.67 -8.63
CA ARG A 158 3.22 3.04 -9.27
C ARG A 158 2.06 3.07 -8.28
N ASN A 159 1.33 4.17 -8.29
CA ASN A 159 0.07 4.32 -7.57
C ASN A 159 -1.07 3.78 -8.44
N TYR A 160 -2.01 3.05 -7.84
CA TYR A 160 -3.17 2.49 -8.55
C TYR A 160 -4.43 2.54 -7.69
N GLN A 161 -5.58 2.45 -8.36
CA GLN A 161 -6.88 2.33 -7.70
C GLN A 161 -7.65 1.11 -8.21
N GLY A 162 -8.06 0.24 -7.29
CA GLY A 162 -8.89 -0.92 -7.61
C GLY A 162 -8.12 -2.11 -8.21
N GLY A 163 -8.80 -3.26 -8.28
CA GLY A 163 -8.18 -4.55 -8.63
C GLY A 163 -7.67 -4.65 -10.08
N LEU A 164 -8.37 -4.03 -11.05
CA LEU A 164 -7.98 -4.14 -12.46
C LEU A 164 -6.70 -3.35 -12.76
N ALA A 165 -6.60 -2.12 -12.27
CA ALA A 165 -5.39 -1.30 -12.43
C ALA A 165 -4.19 -1.96 -11.73
N LYS A 166 -4.40 -2.58 -10.56
CA LYS A 166 -3.39 -3.40 -9.88
C LYS A 166 -2.88 -4.52 -10.78
N LYS A 167 -3.80 -5.31 -11.36
CA LYS A 167 -3.43 -6.45 -12.23
C LYS A 167 -2.67 -6.01 -13.47
N ILE A 168 -3.02 -4.88 -14.07
CA ILE A 168 -2.27 -4.32 -15.21
C ILE A 168 -0.85 -3.93 -14.80
N ALA A 169 -0.68 -3.29 -13.64
CA ALA A 169 0.64 -2.95 -13.13
C ALA A 169 1.48 -4.21 -12.83
N GLU A 170 0.90 -5.21 -12.16
CA GLU A 170 1.54 -6.51 -11.88
C GLU A 170 1.97 -7.22 -13.17
N MET A 171 1.10 -7.26 -14.18
CA MET A 171 1.42 -7.86 -15.49
C MET A 171 2.60 -7.14 -16.16
N HIS A 172 2.65 -5.81 -16.10
CA HIS A 172 3.76 -5.06 -16.68
C HIS A 172 5.11 -5.40 -16.02
N TYR A 173 5.15 -5.54 -14.69
CA TYR A 173 6.35 -5.98 -13.99
C TYR A 173 6.69 -7.46 -14.23
N GLY A 174 5.67 -8.33 -14.27
CA GLY A 174 5.82 -9.76 -14.51
C GLY A 174 6.37 -10.07 -15.90
N LEU A 175 5.92 -9.34 -16.94
CA LEU A 175 6.47 -9.43 -18.29
C LEU A 175 7.94 -8.99 -18.37
N ASN A 176 8.37 -8.11 -17.47
CA ASN A 176 9.77 -7.69 -17.34
C ASN A 176 10.59 -8.62 -16.43
N GLY A 177 10.03 -9.75 -15.97
CA GLY A 177 10.69 -10.72 -15.10
C GLY A 177 10.77 -10.31 -13.62
N THR A 178 10.14 -9.20 -13.24
CA THR A 178 10.31 -8.57 -11.93
C THR A 178 9.10 -8.70 -10.98
N ILE A 179 9.45 -8.91 -9.72
CA ILE A 179 8.68 -8.94 -8.47
C ILE A 179 8.35 -7.59 -7.87
N PRO A 180 7.25 -6.86 -8.15
CA PRO A 180 7.09 -5.59 -7.47
C PRO A 180 6.79 -5.83 -5.99
N ASP A 181 7.35 -4.97 -5.14
CA ASP A 181 6.89 -4.78 -3.77
C ASP A 181 5.56 -4.04 -3.74
N GLY A 182 4.97 -3.90 -2.56
CA GLY A 182 3.97 -2.86 -2.40
C GLY A 182 3.79 -2.36 -0.99
N MET A 183 3.11 -1.23 -0.93
CA MET A 183 2.94 -0.44 0.28
C MET A 183 1.51 0.07 0.36
N LEU A 184 0.90 -0.01 1.54
CA LEU A 184 -0.36 0.65 1.87
C LEU A 184 -0.03 1.72 2.91
N VAL A 185 -0.31 2.97 2.57
CA VAL A 185 -0.23 4.08 3.51
C VAL A 185 -1.65 4.48 3.88
N ARG A 186 -1.95 4.49 5.19
CA ARG A 186 -3.24 4.89 5.75
C ARG A 186 -3.03 5.98 6.78
N ILE A 187 -3.77 7.06 6.62
CA ILE A 187 -3.81 8.19 7.56
C ILE A 187 -5.25 8.32 8.03
N SER A 188 -5.48 8.24 9.35
CA SER A 188 -6.80 8.40 9.93
C SER A 188 -6.79 9.40 11.10
N SER A 189 -7.96 9.96 11.40
CA SER A 189 -8.16 10.83 12.56
C SER A 189 -9.53 10.59 13.16
N VAL A 190 -9.67 10.82 14.46
CA VAL A 190 -10.97 10.72 15.15
C VAL A 190 -11.63 12.09 15.08
N ASP A 191 -12.51 12.29 14.11
CA ASP A 191 -13.08 13.60 13.82
C ASP A 191 -14.47 13.46 13.17
N PRO A 192 -15.55 13.99 13.78
CA PRO A 192 -16.88 13.97 13.19
C PRO A 192 -17.01 14.89 11.96
N LYS A 193 -16.10 15.85 11.76
CA LYS A 193 -16.08 16.77 10.60
C LYS A 193 -15.20 16.19 9.49
N THR A 194 -15.74 15.20 8.79
CA THR A 194 -15.03 14.40 7.77
C THR A 194 -14.26 15.21 6.71
N GLU A 195 -14.87 16.25 6.12
CA GLU A 195 -14.19 17.07 5.11
C GLU A 195 -12.99 17.86 5.67
N SER A 196 -13.11 18.36 6.91
CA SER A 196 -11.99 19.02 7.60
C SER A 196 -10.88 18.03 7.90
N ALA A 197 -11.24 16.82 8.36
CA ALA A 197 -10.30 15.75 8.62
C ALA A 197 -9.52 15.36 7.36
N TYR A 198 -10.19 15.21 6.22
CA TYR A 198 -9.55 14.91 4.95
C TYR A 198 -8.55 15.99 4.51
N ALA A 199 -8.86 17.27 4.72
CA ALA A 199 -7.93 18.36 4.41
C ALA A 199 -6.67 18.30 5.30
N ILE A 200 -6.83 17.99 6.59
CA ILE A 200 -5.73 17.82 7.54
C ILE A 200 -4.89 16.59 7.19
N GLN A 201 -5.53 15.47 6.82
CA GLN A 201 -4.85 14.24 6.40
C GLN A 201 -4.03 14.46 5.12
N ALA A 202 -4.55 15.23 4.16
CA ALA A 202 -3.81 15.60 2.95
C ALA A 202 -2.60 16.50 3.26
N ARG A 203 -2.75 17.46 4.17
CA ARG A 203 -1.64 18.31 4.65
C ARG A 203 -0.57 17.49 5.35
N PHE A 204 -0.98 16.60 6.27
CA PHE A 204 -0.09 15.65 6.94
C PHE A 204 0.68 14.79 5.94
N ALA A 205 -0.01 14.22 4.94
CA ALA A 205 0.61 13.41 3.90
C ALA A 205 1.66 14.20 3.11
N ALA A 206 1.37 15.46 2.76
CA ALA A 206 2.29 16.34 2.04
C ALA A 206 3.53 16.67 2.88
N ASP A 207 3.33 17.08 4.14
CA ASP A 207 4.41 17.42 5.06
C ASP A 207 5.31 16.19 5.34
N MET A 208 4.69 15.02 5.54
CA MET A 208 5.40 13.74 5.72
C MET A 208 6.23 13.40 4.48
N THR A 209 5.62 13.46 3.29
CA THR A 209 6.28 13.12 2.01
C THR A 209 7.47 14.03 1.75
N ALA A 210 7.35 15.33 2.04
CA ALA A 210 8.44 16.28 1.90
C ALA A 210 9.62 15.98 2.85
N ALA A 211 9.35 15.39 4.02
CA ALA A 211 10.36 15.02 4.99
C ALA A 211 10.97 13.63 4.77
N LEU A 212 10.41 12.82 3.86
CA LEU A 212 11.01 11.53 3.49
C LEU A 212 12.34 11.74 2.74
N PRO A 213 13.33 10.85 2.93
CA PRO A 213 14.55 10.87 2.13
C PRO A 213 14.24 10.76 0.62
N ASP A 214 14.91 11.58 -0.20
CA ASP A 214 14.66 11.64 -1.65
C ASP A 214 14.75 10.26 -2.33
N ALA A 215 15.72 9.44 -1.91
CA ALA A 215 15.98 8.11 -2.46
C ALA A 215 14.81 7.13 -2.33
N VAL A 216 13.89 7.36 -1.38
CA VAL A 216 12.77 6.44 -1.10
C VAL A 216 11.41 7.07 -1.32
N ARG A 217 11.32 8.40 -1.52
CA ARG A 217 10.06 9.12 -1.70
C ARG A 217 9.18 8.52 -2.79
N ALA A 218 9.76 8.14 -3.93
CA ALA A 218 9.04 7.52 -5.05
C ALA A 218 8.37 6.17 -4.70
N ARG A 219 8.83 5.48 -3.64
CA ARG A 219 8.20 4.23 -3.16
C ARG A 219 6.95 4.50 -2.32
N PHE A 220 6.84 5.69 -1.71
CA PHE A 220 5.68 6.09 -0.91
C PHE A 220 4.59 6.77 -1.76
N VAL A 221 4.96 7.57 -2.75
CA VAL A 221 4.01 8.39 -3.52
C VAL A 221 3.99 8.12 -5.01
N GLY A 222 4.95 7.32 -5.50
CA GLY A 222 5.12 7.03 -6.92
C GLY A 222 6.20 7.89 -7.54
N ALA A 223 6.74 7.41 -8.66
CA ALA A 223 7.64 8.21 -9.47
C ALA A 223 6.85 9.32 -10.19
N ARG A 224 7.42 10.53 -10.26
CA ARG A 224 6.89 11.59 -11.12
C ARG A 224 6.85 11.06 -12.55
N GLN A 225 5.67 11.05 -13.16
CA GLN A 225 5.57 10.78 -14.59
C GLN A 225 6.24 11.94 -15.34
N PRO A 226 7.11 11.66 -16.33
CA PRO A 226 7.77 12.68 -17.12
C PRO A 226 6.79 13.50 -17.97
#